data_AF-A0A2V8LMM2-F1
#
_entry.id   AF-A0A2V8LMM2-F1
#
_cell.length_a   1.000
_cell.length_b   1.000
_cell.length_c   1.000
_cell.angle_alpha   90.00
_cell.angle_beta   90.00
_cell.angle_gamma   90.00
#
_symmetry.space_group_name_H-M   'P 1'
#
loop_
_entity.id
_entity.type
_entity.pdbx_description
1 polymer ?
#
loop_
_entity_poly.entity_id
_entity_poly.type
_entity_poly.pdbx_seq_one_letter_code
_entity_poly.pdbx_strand_id
1 'polypeptide(L)'
;MSRRGIIVTLSSLILLASSFPVAAQKKAEPKKQEVKKQEPKKQENSRSRAQEEGNRALRKWLDEDVAYIITDEEKATFKALKTDEEREQFIESFWLRRDPTPDTIENEFKEDHYSRIAYANERFASGKPGWKTDRGRIYVLYGKPDEIESHPSGGTYDRPFEEGGGTTSTFPFEIWRYLYIEGIGNEVLLEFVDPSMSGEYRFTIDPSEKDALLHVPGAGLTFDEQFFGRDKADRLNRDGASLGNALGNTSRNNQFDRLELSAKVFRPPEIKFKDLETIVTTKLSFNLLPFKYRTDFVRVTEESVLMPVTVLLQNKDLAFQEQEGIHRALIHVFGKISGINGRTAQIFEDTIAQDIPDALFKQQLDGGSIHQRIVPLRPGLYKLELVLKDINSGNVGTISRGFTVPRYQDEKLALSSVILADLVENLPATQIGSGSFVLGSTKVRPNVSDEFKREKTMNVWFQVYNLKLDEATHKPSATVEMLITKNDQQVKKIVEQSSELSSAAAQMTLSQAVPLSDFEPGEYKILVKITDNLTKDVIASTGKFAVR
;
A
#
# COMPACT_ATOMS: atom_id res chain seq x y z
N MET A 1 -40.26 62.07 -7.79
CA MET A 1 -40.38 62.07 -9.27
C MET A 1 -39.16 62.73 -9.88
N SER A 2 -38.79 62.24 -11.05
CA SER A 2 -37.51 62.35 -11.75
C SER A 2 -36.86 63.74 -11.88
N ARG A 3 -35.54 63.73 -11.62
CA ARG A 3 -34.42 64.45 -12.27
C ARG A 3 -34.45 65.98 -12.38
N ARG A 4 -33.53 66.60 -11.64
CA ARG A 4 -32.81 67.81 -12.04
C ARG A 4 -31.31 67.58 -11.84
N GLY A 5 -30.53 67.75 -12.91
CA GLY A 5 -29.14 68.15 -12.80
C GLY A 5 -29.08 69.66 -12.49
N ILE A 6 -28.09 70.07 -11.71
CA ILE A 6 -27.67 71.47 -11.55
C ILE A 6 -26.14 71.53 -11.74
N ILE A 7 -25.75 72.65 -12.33
CA ILE A 7 -24.50 73.06 -12.96
C ILE A 7 -23.55 73.67 -11.88
N VAL A 8 -22.29 73.97 -12.28
CA VAL A 8 -21.38 75.05 -11.74
C VAL A 8 -20.51 74.57 -10.56
N THR A 9 -19.16 74.63 -10.48
CA THR A 9 -18.07 75.37 -11.17
C THR A 9 -16.65 74.93 -10.70
N LEU A 10 -15.65 75.28 -11.52
CA LEU A 10 -14.26 75.70 -11.22
C LEU A 10 -13.30 74.77 -10.44
N SER A 11 -12.19 74.36 -11.08
CA SER A 11 -10.87 75.02 -10.91
C SER A 11 -9.70 74.24 -11.54
N SER A 12 -9.02 74.92 -12.48
CA SER A 12 -7.57 75.07 -12.74
C SER A 12 -6.52 73.94 -12.69
N LEU A 13 -5.59 74.09 -13.66
CA LEU A 13 -4.16 73.69 -13.75
C LEU A 13 -3.84 72.23 -14.14
N ILE A 14 -3.57 71.90 -15.42
CA ILE A 14 -2.35 72.11 -16.26
C ILE A 14 -1.17 71.26 -15.71
N LEU A 15 -0.58 70.26 -16.40
CA LEU A 15 0.32 70.41 -17.56
C LEU A 15 0.52 69.09 -18.35
N LEU A 16 0.32 69.25 -19.66
CA LEU A 16 1.01 68.73 -20.85
C LEU A 16 1.12 67.24 -21.23
N ALA A 17 0.58 67.04 -22.44
CA ALA A 17 0.70 65.94 -23.37
C ALA A 17 1.90 66.07 -24.34
N SER A 18 2.19 64.99 -25.07
CA SER A 18 2.38 64.97 -26.54
C SER A 18 2.45 63.49 -26.98
N SER A 19 1.50 62.88 -27.69
CA SER A 19 0.88 63.09 -29.02
C SER A 19 1.62 62.39 -30.19
N PHE A 20 1.08 61.21 -30.54
CA PHE A 20 1.01 60.45 -31.83
C PHE A 20 1.13 61.27 -33.13
N PRO A 21 1.45 60.71 -34.35
CA PRO A 21 0.52 59.80 -35.06
C PRO A 21 1.07 58.83 -36.14
N VAL A 22 0.08 58.19 -36.77
CA VAL A 22 0.01 57.02 -37.65
C VAL A 22 -0.07 57.40 -39.15
N ALA A 23 0.47 56.50 -40.00
CA ALA A 23 0.11 56.14 -41.40
C ALA A 23 0.35 57.06 -42.61
N ALA A 24 0.89 56.44 -43.68
CA ALA A 24 0.44 56.62 -45.07
C ALA A 24 0.78 55.38 -45.96
N GLN A 25 -0.23 54.86 -46.69
CA GLN A 25 -0.15 53.80 -47.71
C GLN A 25 0.21 54.35 -49.11
N LYS A 26 0.89 53.55 -49.96
CA LYS A 26 0.42 53.22 -51.35
C LYS A 26 1.29 52.20 -52.12
N LYS A 27 0.60 51.12 -52.55
CA LYS A 27 0.68 50.27 -53.77
C LYS A 27 2.00 50.09 -54.55
N ALA A 28 2.40 48.82 -54.74
CA ALA A 28 2.51 48.15 -56.06
C ALA A 28 2.88 46.66 -55.91
N GLU A 29 2.18 45.77 -56.61
CA GLU A 29 2.59 44.42 -57.02
C GLU A 29 2.51 44.38 -58.56
N PRO A 30 3.14 43.44 -59.32
CA PRO A 30 3.80 42.21 -58.88
C PRO A 30 5.16 41.88 -59.59
N LYS A 31 5.98 40.97 -59.04
CA LYS A 31 6.80 40.04 -59.83
C LYS A 31 7.31 38.85 -58.98
N LYS A 32 7.17 37.66 -59.57
CA LYS A 32 7.44 36.31 -59.06
C LYS A 32 8.80 36.19 -58.37
N GLN A 33 8.82 35.61 -57.15
CA GLN A 33 10.01 35.04 -56.54
C GLN A 33 9.76 33.59 -56.12
N GLU A 34 10.74 32.76 -56.45
CA GLU A 34 10.78 31.32 -56.28
C GLU A 34 10.66 30.89 -54.83
N VAL A 35 9.94 29.78 -54.65
CA VAL A 35 9.86 29.03 -53.40
C VAL A 35 11.26 28.50 -53.03
N LYS A 36 11.87 29.06 -51.99
CA LYS A 36 12.85 28.33 -51.16
C LYS A 36 12.19 27.97 -49.84
N LYS A 37 11.79 26.69 -49.72
CA LYS A 37 11.44 26.05 -48.45
C LYS A 37 12.65 26.15 -47.50
N GLN A 38 12.49 26.83 -46.37
CA GLN A 38 13.37 26.63 -45.21
C GLN A 38 12.71 25.57 -44.31
N GLU A 39 13.45 24.48 -44.11
CA GLU A 39 13.10 23.29 -43.34
C GLU A 39 13.01 23.53 -41.82
N PRO A 40 12.23 22.70 -41.09
CA PRO A 40 12.05 22.78 -39.64
C PRO A 40 13.21 22.13 -38.85
N LYS A 41 14.47 22.53 -39.05
CA LYS A 41 15.63 21.82 -38.46
C LYS A 41 15.96 22.13 -36.99
N LYS A 42 15.38 23.17 -36.37
CA LYS A 42 15.72 23.57 -34.98
C LYS A 42 14.90 22.88 -33.88
N GLN A 43 13.66 22.46 -34.14
CA GLN A 43 12.80 21.79 -33.13
C GLN A 43 13.04 20.27 -33.04
N GLU A 44 13.52 19.65 -34.11
CA GLU A 44 13.78 18.21 -34.16
C GLU A 44 15.06 17.84 -33.37
N ASN A 45 16.11 18.66 -33.48
CA ASN A 45 17.37 18.50 -32.74
C ASN A 45 17.28 18.73 -31.22
N SER A 46 16.31 19.53 -30.75
CA SER A 46 16.08 19.71 -29.31
C SER A 46 15.29 18.55 -28.70
N ARG A 47 14.38 17.95 -29.46
CA ARG A 47 13.61 16.77 -29.02
C ARG A 47 14.48 15.52 -28.98
N SER A 48 15.37 15.32 -29.96
CA SER A 48 16.30 14.18 -29.95
C SER A 48 17.31 14.23 -28.80
N ARG A 49 17.86 15.41 -28.47
CA ARG A 49 18.74 15.58 -27.30
C ARG A 49 18.03 15.34 -25.97
N ALA A 50 16.82 15.86 -25.79
CA ALA A 50 16.04 15.62 -24.57
C ALA A 50 15.72 14.13 -24.38
N GLN A 51 15.44 13.42 -25.47
CA GLN A 51 15.18 11.98 -25.46
C GLN A 51 16.45 11.15 -25.19
N GLU A 52 17.61 11.56 -25.70
CA GLU A 52 18.91 10.96 -25.37
C GLU A 52 19.32 11.19 -23.91
N GLU A 53 19.06 12.38 -23.37
CA GLU A 53 19.30 12.72 -21.97
C GLU A 53 18.37 11.94 -21.03
N GLY A 54 17.08 11.82 -21.37
CA GLY A 54 16.12 10.99 -20.65
C GLY A 54 16.53 9.51 -20.62
N ASN A 55 16.91 8.94 -21.76
CA ASN A 55 17.37 7.55 -21.83
C ASN A 55 18.67 7.33 -21.02
N ARG A 56 19.58 8.32 -21.00
CA ARG A 56 20.77 8.27 -20.14
C ARG A 56 20.42 8.29 -18.65
N ALA A 57 19.47 9.14 -18.24
CA ALA A 57 19.00 9.22 -16.86
C ALA A 57 18.34 7.91 -16.41
N LEU A 58 17.50 7.30 -17.26
CA LEU A 58 16.84 6.02 -16.97
C LEU A 58 17.83 4.86 -16.85
N ARG A 59 18.87 4.81 -17.70
CA ARG A 59 19.95 3.83 -17.58
C ARG A 59 20.75 4.02 -16.30
N LYS A 60 21.11 5.26 -15.99
CA LYS A 60 21.81 5.59 -14.76
C LYS A 60 21.01 5.16 -13.53
N TRP A 61 19.71 5.45 -13.51
CA TRP A 61 18.83 5.03 -12.41
C TRP A 61 18.86 3.51 -12.22
N LEU A 62 18.70 2.75 -13.31
CA LEU A 62 18.65 1.28 -13.26
C LEU A 62 20.00 0.63 -12.90
N ASP A 63 21.09 1.13 -13.48
CA ASP A 63 22.41 0.51 -13.40
C ASP A 63 23.27 1.04 -12.26
N GLU A 64 22.92 2.21 -11.69
CA GLU A 64 23.65 2.84 -10.58
C GLU A 64 22.74 3.04 -9.36
N ASP A 65 21.69 3.85 -9.49
CA ASP A 65 20.92 4.30 -8.32
C ASP A 65 20.24 3.15 -7.58
N VAL A 66 19.61 2.21 -8.29
CA VAL A 66 18.87 1.09 -7.67
C VAL A 66 19.56 -0.26 -7.80
N ALA A 67 20.82 -0.29 -8.25
CA ALA A 67 21.53 -1.49 -8.67
C ALA A 67 21.53 -2.63 -7.64
N TYR A 68 21.52 -2.31 -6.34
CA TYR A 68 21.56 -3.28 -5.25
C TYR A 68 20.20 -3.58 -4.60
N ILE A 69 19.18 -2.77 -4.89
CA ILE A 69 17.86 -2.85 -4.24
C ILE A 69 16.74 -3.26 -5.20
N ILE A 70 16.98 -3.22 -6.52
CA ILE A 70 16.07 -3.74 -7.54
C ILE A 70 16.19 -5.26 -7.66
N THR A 71 15.06 -5.97 -7.73
CA THR A 71 15.07 -7.42 -7.95
C THR A 71 15.25 -7.77 -9.43
N ASP A 72 15.63 -9.01 -9.73
CA ASP A 72 15.76 -9.47 -11.12
C ASP A 72 14.43 -9.42 -11.89
N GLU A 73 13.32 -9.73 -11.22
CA GLU A 73 11.95 -9.64 -11.74
C GLU A 73 11.58 -8.19 -12.10
N GLU A 74 11.90 -7.25 -11.21
CA GLU A 74 11.66 -5.82 -11.40
C GLU A 74 12.53 -5.24 -12.52
N LYS A 75 13.80 -5.65 -12.56
CA LYS A 75 14.74 -5.27 -13.61
C LYS A 75 14.31 -5.78 -14.98
N ALA A 76 13.82 -7.01 -15.06
CA ALA A 76 13.26 -7.57 -16.28
C ALA A 76 11.99 -6.80 -16.73
N THR A 77 11.10 -6.50 -15.77
CA THR A 77 9.89 -5.72 -16.02
C THR A 77 10.21 -4.33 -16.55
N PHE A 78 11.11 -3.59 -15.89
CA PHE A 78 11.53 -2.26 -16.29
C PHE A 78 12.13 -2.23 -17.70
N LYS A 79 12.94 -3.24 -18.05
CA LYS A 79 13.50 -3.39 -19.40
C LYS A 79 12.46 -3.71 -20.47
N ALA A 80 11.33 -4.30 -20.10
CA ALA A 80 10.25 -4.65 -21.02
C ALA A 80 9.32 -3.46 -21.35
N LEU A 81 9.32 -2.40 -20.52
CA LEU A 81 8.54 -1.19 -20.75
C LEU A 81 8.99 -0.47 -22.02
N LYS A 82 8.04 0.09 -22.78
CA LYS A 82 8.32 0.63 -24.12
C LYS A 82 8.39 2.15 -24.13
N THR A 83 7.54 2.82 -23.36
CA THR A 83 7.48 4.29 -23.31
C THR A 83 8.25 4.85 -22.12
N ASP A 84 8.61 6.13 -22.20
CA ASP A 84 9.32 6.81 -21.10
C ASP A 84 8.35 7.10 -19.95
N GLU A 85 7.08 7.39 -20.23
CA GLU A 85 6.04 7.59 -19.23
C GLU A 85 5.79 6.31 -18.39
N GLU A 86 5.80 5.13 -19.03
CA GLU A 86 5.70 3.84 -18.32
C GLU A 86 6.87 3.63 -17.37
N ARG A 87 8.09 4.00 -17.80
CA ARG A 87 9.31 3.87 -17.00
C ARG A 87 9.33 4.85 -15.83
N GLU A 88 8.87 6.08 -16.03
CA GLU A 88 8.75 7.08 -14.96
C GLU A 88 7.74 6.64 -13.90
N GLN A 89 6.57 6.14 -14.31
CA GLN A 89 5.57 5.57 -13.39
C GLN A 89 6.12 4.36 -12.63
N PHE A 90 6.91 3.52 -13.29
CA PHE A 90 7.60 2.42 -12.62
C PHE A 90 8.55 2.94 -11.54
N ILE A 91 9.38 3.95 -11.83
CA ILE A 91 10.32 4.55 -10.88
C ILE A 91 9.58 5.15 -9.67
N GLU A 92 8.48 5.86 -9.91
CA GLU A 92 7.66 6.42 -8.83
C GLU A 92 7.09 5.32 -7.93
N SER A 93 6.50 4.28 -8.53
CA SER A 93 5.97 3.13 -7.79
C SER A 93 7.06 2.33 -7.06
N PHE A 94 8.28 2.27 -7.63
CA PHE A 94 9.44 1.59 -7.08
C PHE A 94 9.87 2.16 -5.74
N TRP A 95 9.83 3.50 -5.62
CA TRP A 95 10.17 4.20 -4.39
C TRP A 95 9.00 4.20 -3.41
N LEU A 96 7.78 4.46 -3.87
CA LEU A 96 6.58 4.49 -3.02
C LEU A 96 6.37 3.18 -2.24
N ARG A 97 6.60 2.03 -2.87
CA ARG A 97 6.47 0.72 -2.18
C ARG A 97 7.56 0.42 -1.15
N ARG A 98 8.65 1.20 -1.15
CA ARG A 98 9.75 1.09 -0.17
C ARG A 98 9.71 2.22 0.86
N ASP A 99 8.63 3.02 0.85
CA ASP A 99 8.41 4.11 1.79
C ASP A 99 7.97 3.56 3.17
N PRO A 100 8.75 3.75 4.25
CA PRO A 100 8.35 3.33 5.59
C PRO A 100 7.24 4.21 6.17
N THR A 101 7.13 5.45 5.69
CA THR A 101 6.28 6.51 6.23
C THR A 101 5.57 7.26 5.10
N PRO A 102 4.72 6.59 4.31
CA PRO A 102 4.08 7.16 3.12
C PRO A 102 3.10 8.32 3.40
N ASP A 103 2.91 8.69 4.67
CA ASP A 103 2.12 9.84 5.11
C ASP A 103 2.90 11.17 5.06
N THR A 104 4.23 11.13 4.90
CA THR A 104 5.07 12.33 4.73
C THR A 104 5.18 12.71 3.25
N ILE A 105 5.60 13.95 2.99
CA ILE A 105 5.72 14.48 1.63
C ILE A 105 6.95 13.86 0.92
N GLU A 106 7.96 13.48 1.69
CA GLU A 106 9.25 13.03 1.21
C GLU A 106 9.42 11.57 1.61
N ASN A 107 9.72 10.72 0.63
CA ASN A 107 9.99 9.31 0.88
C ASN A 107 11.34 9.17 1.60
N GLU A 108 11.30 8.92 2.91
CA GLU A 108 12.50 8.93 3.74
C GLU A 108 13.47 7.82 3.34
N PHE A 109 12.97 6.66 2.90
CA PHE A 109 13.82 5.58 2.41
C PHE A 109 14.56 5.97 1.13
N LYS A 110 13.90 6.64 0.19
CA LYS A 110 14.52 7.16 -1.03
C LYS A 110 15.60 8.18 -0.68
N GLU A 111 15.29 9.13 0.20
CA GLU A 111 16.24 10.16 0.62
C GLU A 111 17.45 9.54 1.33
N ASP A 112 17.21 8.64 2.28
CA ASP A 112 18.27 7.92 3.00
C ASP A 112 19.12 7.07 2.05
N HIS A 113 18.49 6.35 1.11
CA HIS A 113 19.20 5.55 0.10
C HIS A 113 20.13 6.40 -0.78
N TYR A 114 19.63 7.53 -1.30
CA TYR A 114 20.46 8.45 -2.08
C TYR A 114 21.56 9.09 -1.22
N SER A 115 21.28 9.39 0.05
CA SER A 115 22.26 9.89 1.01
C SER A 115 23.36 8.87 1.29
N ARG A 116 23.03 7.58 1.39
CA ARG A 116 24.00 6.49 1.53
C ARG A 116 24.88 6.32 0.30
N ILE A 117 24.32 6.45 -0.91
CA ILE A 117 25.11 6.44 -2.15
C ILE A 117 26.10 7.61 -2.18
N ALA A 118 25.64 8.81 -1.84
CA ALA A 118 26.50 9.99 -1.78
C ALA A 118 27.63 9.82 -0.76
N TYR A 119 27.29 9.38 0.45
CA TYR A 119 28.26 9.09 1.50
C TYR A 119 29.28 8.02 1.07
N ALA A 120 28.81 6.92 0.48
CA ALA A 120 29.68 5.87 -0.01
C ALA A 120 30.67 6.38 -1.06
N ASN A 121 30.20 7.21 -1.99
CA ASN A 121 31.07 7.82 -3.01
C ASN A 121 32.10 8.79 -2.44
N GLU A 122 31.76 9.53 -1.38
CA GLU A 122 32.68 10.44 -0.72
C GLU A 122 33.73 9.70 0.11
N ARG A 123 33.32 8.66 0.85
CA ARG A 123 34.15 8.01 1.86
C ARG A 123 34.89 6.77 1.40
N PHE A 124 34.36 6.05 0.41
CA PHE A 124 34.87 4.74 0.02
C PHE A 124 35.35 4.69 -1.44
N ALA A 125 35.49 5.83 -2.14
CA ALA A 125 36.03 5.82 -3.49
C ALA A 125 37.52 5.43 -3.51
N SER A 126 37.89 4.51 -4.41
CA SER A 126 39.26 3.99 -4.56
C SER A 126 39.52 3.60 -6.01
N GLY A 127 39.77 4.59 -6.88
CA GLY A 127 39.91 4.38 -8.33
C GLY A 127 38.62 3.99 -9.07
N LYS A 128 37.59 3.56 -8.33
CA LYS A 128 36.19 3.38 -8.77
C LYS A 128 35.24 4.16 -7.83
N PRO A 129 34.02 4.51 -8.29
CA PRO A 129 33.00 5.12 -7.44
C PRO A 129 32.79 4.30 -6.17
N GLY A 130 32.67 4.97 -5.03
CA GLY A 130 32.61 4.31 -3.72
C GLY A 130 31.41 3.35 -3.58
N TRP A 131 30.27 3.63 -4.21
CA TRP A 131 29.13 2.69 -4.24
C TRP A 131 29.47 1.33 -4.89
N LYS A 132 30.54 1.24 -5.71
CA LYS A 132 31.04 0.00 -6.33
C LYS A 132 32.11 -0.73 -5.50
N THR A 133 32.52 -0.19 -4.36
CA THR A 133 33.39 -0.90 -3.41
C THR A 133 32.56 -1.78 -2.49
N ASP A 134 33.19 -2.78 -1.86
CA ASP A 134 32.47 -3.68 -0.96
C ASP A 134 31.94 -2.93 0.27
N ARG A 135 32.76 -2.06 0.87
CA ARG A 135 32.32 -1.16 1.95
C ARG A 135 31.15 -0.27 1.52
N GLY A 136 31.24 0.34 0.33
CA GLY A 136 30.16 1.19 -0.17
C GLY A 136 28.89 0.43 -0.50
N ARG A 137 28.98 -0.79 -1.05
CA ARG A 137 27.82 -1.66 -1.29
C ARG A 137 27.12 -2.03 0.01
N ILE A 138 27.88 -2.44 1.02
CA ILE A 138 27.35 -2.79 2.35
C ILE A 138 26.71 -1.57 3.02
N TYR A 139 27.36 -0.40 2.94
CA TYR A 139 26.79 0.85 3.48
C TYR A 139 25.51 1.27 2.77
N VAL A 140 25.40 1.10 1.44
CA VAL A 140 24.16 1.39 0.70
C VAL A 140 23.04 0.44 1.14
N LEU A 141 23.33 -0.85 1.24
CA LEU A 141 22.34 -1.88 1.59
C LEU A 141 21.85 -1.75 3.04
N TYR A 142 22.75 -1.61 4.00
CA TYR A 142 22.44 -1.74 5.43
C TYR A 142 22.60 -0.44 6.22
N GLY A 143 23.18 0.60 5.61
CA GLY A 143 23.43 1.86 6.28
C GLY A 143 24.68 1.82 7.15
N LYS A 144 24.75 2.81 8.06
CA LYS A 144 25.90 2.97 8.96
C LYS A 144 25.98 1.78 9.94
N PRO A 145 27.16 1.15 10.12
CA PRO A 145 27.36 0.15 11.17
C PRO A 145 27.27 0.77 12.57
N ASP A 146 26.89 -0.05 13.55
CA ASP A 146 26.79 0.36 14.95
C ASP A 146 28.17 0.66 15.54
N GLU A 147 29.18 -0.12 15.15
CA GLU A 147 30.57 0.03 15.60
C GLU A 147 31.54 -0.26 14.44
N ILE A 148 32.61 0.53 14.36
CA ILE A 148 33.70 0.34 13.39
C ILE A 148 35.00 0.26 14.16
N GLU A 149 35.68 -0.87 14.05
CA GLU A 149 37.08 -1.02 14.43
C GLU A 149 37.94 -0.76 13.19
N SER A 150 38.81 0.26 13.21
CA SER A 150 39.58 0.68 12.04
C SER A 150 41.08 0.67 12.31
N HIS A 151 41.82 0.03 11.42
CA HIS A 151 43.28 -0.10 11.44
C HIS A 151 43.88 0.42 10.13
N PRO A 152 43.86 1.74 9.88
CA PRO A 152 44.11 2.31 8.55
C PRO A 152 45.57 2.23 8.07
N SER A 153 46.52 2.02 8.98
CA SER A 153 47.94 1.81 8.66
C SER A 153 48.35 0.34 8.64
N GLY A 154 47.46 -0.57 9.05
CA GLY A 154 47.87 -1.90 9.50
C GLY A 154 48.92 -1.81 10.60
N GLY A 155 49.86 -2.76 10.59
CA GLY A 155 51.00 -2.79 11.51
C GLY A 155 50.89 -3.90 12.56
N THR A 156 51.57 -3.73 13.68
CA THR A 156 51.58 -4.74 14.76
C THR A 156 50.18 -4.96 15.30
N TYR A 157 49.70 -6.19 15.24
CA TYR A 157 48.37 -6.61 15.68
C TYR A 157 48.49 -7.83 16.59
N ASP A 158 47.89 -7.73 17.77
CA ASP A 158 47.74 -8.84 18.70
C ASP A 158 46.46 -9.60 18.35
N ARG A 159 46.61 -10.79 17.81
CA ARG A 159 45.47 -11.60 17.40
C ARG A 159 44.65 -12.00 18.63
N PRO A 160 43.31 -11.95 18.57
CA PRO A 160 42.49 -12.54 19.59
C PRO A 160 42.77 -14.04 19.68
N PHE A 161 42.48 -14.63 20.85
CA PHE A 161 42.63 -16.07 21.05
C PHE A 161 41.84 -16.88 20.01
N GLU A 162 40.69 -16.37 19.59
CA GLU A 162 39.83 -16.97 18.55
C GLU A 162 40.54 -17.07 17.19
N GLU A 163 41.51 -16.20 16.89
CA GLU A 163 42.37 -16.21 15.69
C GLU A 163 43.72 -16.93 15.94
N GLY A 164 43.84 -17.69 17.04
CA GLY A 164 45.03 -18.47 17.37
C GLY A 164 46.07 -17.71 18.19
N GLY A 165 45.80 -16.45 18.56
CA GLY A 165 46.66 -15.63 19.39
C GLY A 165 48.01 -15.26 18.76
N GLY A 166 48.84 -14.58 19.55
CA GLY A 166 50.16 -14.09 19.13
C GLY A 166 50.11 -12.80 18.30
N THR A 167 51.28 -12.24 18.06
CA THR A 167 51.43 -10.94 17.41
C THR A 167 51.86 -11.12 15.95
N THR A 168 51.27 -10.33 15.05
CA THR A 168 51.70 -10.26 13.64
C THR A 168 51.73 -8.83 13.10
N SER A 169 52.15 -8.67 11.86
CA SER A 169 51.95 -7.45 11.10
C SER A 169 50.76 -7.63 10.16
N THR A 170 49.88 -6.63 10.10
CA THR A 170 48.68 -6.65 9.26
C THR A 170 48.73 -5.62 8.16
N PHE A 171 48.01 -5.88 7.06
CA PHE A 171 47.58 -4.86 6.11
C PHE A 171 46.51 -3.95 6.75
N PRO A 172 46.21 -2.77 6.17
CA PRO A 172 45.08 -1.98 6.62
C PRO A 172 43.76 -2.78 6.58
N PHE A 173 43.00 -2.74 7.66
CA PHE A 173 41.71 -3.46 7.72
C PHE A 173 40.68 -2.72 8.60
N GLU A 174 39.41 -3.06 8.40
CA GLU A 174 38.28 -2.58 9.20
C GLU A 174 37.34 -3.73 9.55
N ILE A 175 36.77 -3.69 10.75
CA ILE A 175 35.71 -4.59 11.18
C ILE A 175 34.49 -3.75 11.47
N TRP A 176 33.41 -3.99 10.73
CA TRP A 176 32.12 -3.33 10.89
C TRP A 176 31.18 -4.25 11.64
N ARG A 177 30.62 -3.76 12.74
CA ARG A 177 29.67 -4.50 13.56
C ARG A 177 28.27 -3.92 13.40
N TYR A 178 27.33 -4.81 13.09
CA TYR A 178 25.90 -4.55 13.12
C TYR A 178 25.28 -5.41 14.22
N LEU A 179 24.60 -4.77 15.18
CA LEU A 179 23.91 -5.45 16.26
C LEU A 179 22.79 -6.35 15.73
N TYR A 180 22.12 -5.90 14.67
CA TYR A 180 21.09 -6.66 13.97
C TYR A 180 21.04 -6.26 12.50
N ILE A 181 21.07 -7.27 11.60
CA ILE A 181 20.71 -7.10 10.20
C ILE A 181 19.52 -7.99 9.89
N GLU A 182 18.47 -7.38 9.38
CA GLU A 182 17.27 -8.07 8.95
C GLU A 182 17.56 -9.14 7.88
N GLY A 183 17.07 -10.36 8.10
CA GLY A 183 17.31 -11.50 7.22
C GLY A 183 18.71 -12.13 7.35
N ILE A 184 19.56 -11.66 8.27
CA ILE A 184 20.87 -12.25 8.57
C ILE A 184 20.95 -12.71 10.02
N GLY A 185 20.62 -11.83 10.98
CA GLY A 185 20.64 -12.15 12.40
C GLY A 185 21.27 -11.07 13.27
N ASN A 186 21.58 -11.43 14.53
CA ASN A 186 22.22 -10.55 15.50
C ASN A 186 23.75 -10.66 15.44
N GLU A 187 24.45 -9.62 15.89
CA GLU A 187 25.92 -9.59 16.04
C GLU A 187 26.68 -9.94 14.73
N VAL A 188 26.31 -9.27 13.65
CA VAL A 188 26.95 -9.46 12.34
C VAL A 188 28.24 -8.65 12.28
N LEU A 189 29.36 -9.34 12.08
CA LEU A 189 30.69 -8.76 11.89
C LEU A 189 31.10 -8.91 10.43
N LEU A 190 31.47 -7.81 9.79
CA LEU A 190 31.93 -7.77 8.40
C LEU A 190 33.35 -7.21 8.38
N GLU A 191 34.30 -8.01 7.90
CA GLU A 191 35.71 -7.65 7.85
C GLU A 191 36.11 -7.23 6.43
N PHE A 192 36.90 -6.16 6.36
CA PHE A 192 37.42 -5.63 5.11
C PHE A 192 38.92 -5.40 5.19
N VAL A 193 39.66 -5.79 4.17
CA VAL A 193 41.13 -5.69 4.14
C VAL A 193 41.57 -4.99 2.86
N ASP A 194 42.61 -4.16 2.94
CA ASP A 194 43.31 -3.59 1.78
C ASP A 194 44.76 -4.12 1.68
N PRO A 195 44.97 -5.31 1.09
CA PRO A 195 46.30 -5.87 0.92
C PRO A 195 47.19 -5.04 -0.03
N SER A 196 46.57 -4.19 -0.85
CA SER A 196 47.24 -3.42 -1.89
C SER A 196 47.70 -2.03 -1.44
N MET A 197 47.31 -1.58 -0.24
CA MET A 197 47.49 -0.22 0.24
C MET A 197 46.96 0.85 -0.73
N SER A 198 45.91 0.52 -1.48
CA SER A 198 45.29 1.41 -2.48
C SER A 198 44.11 2.23 -1.94
N GLY A 199 43.69 1.95 -0.71
CA GLY A 199 42.43 2.43 -0.12
C GLY A 199 41.22 1.58 -0.52
N GLU A 200 41.40 0.52 -1.33
CA GLU A 200 40.34 -0.44 -1.68
C GLU A 200 40.24 -1.56 -0.64
N TYR A 201 39.47 -1.30 0.42
CA TYR A 201 39.13 -2.31 1.42
C TYR A 201 38.08 -3.27 0.83
N ARG A 202 38.48 -4.53 0.65
CA ARG A 202 37.68 -5.61 0.08
C ARG A 202 37.12 -6.47 1.19
N PHE A 203 35.88 -6.90 1.05
CA PHE A 203 35.25 -7.79 2.01
C PHE A 203 35.96 -9.14 1.98
N THR A 204 36.28 -9.66 3.16
CA THR A 204 36.87 -10.99 3.29
C THR A 204 36.06 -11.87 4.23
N ILE A 205 36.03 -13.16 3.91
CA ILE A 205 35.51 -14.23 4.78
C ILE A 205 36.64 -14.93 5.55
N ASP A 206 37.89 -14.63 5.21
CA ASP A 206 39.08 -15.19 5.85
C ASP A 206 39.82 -14.09 6.63
N PRO A 207 39.70 -14.08 7.97
CA PRO A 207 40.44 -13.16 8.84
C PRO A 207 41.97 -13.28 8.69
N SER A 208 42.49 -14.37 8.11
CA SER A 208 43.93 -14.50 7.86
C SER A 208 44.40 -13.59 6.73
N GLU A 209 43.52 -13.09 5.86
CA GLU A 209 43.89 -12.25 4.72
C GLU A 209 44.53 -10.93 5.15
N LYS A 210 44.19 -10.41 6.35
CA LYS A 210 44.86 -9.23 6.91
C LYS A 210 46.30 -9.49 7.35
N ASP A 211 46.71 -10.74 7.56
CA ASP A 211 48.05 -11.08 8.04
C ASP A 211 49.11 -10.89 6.94
N ALA A 212 49.84 -9.78 7.01
CA ALA A 212 50.87 -9.43 6.03
C ALA A 212 52.07 -10.40 6.04
N LEU A 213 52.22 -11.18 7.13
CA LEU A 213 53.26 -12.18 7.25
C LEU A 213 52.76 -13.57 6.86
N LEU A 214 51.50 -13.76 6.44
CA LEU A 214 50.89 -15.07 6.16
C LEU A 214 51.70 -15.95 5.20
N HIS A 215 52.38 -15.36 4.21
CA HIS A 215 53.21 -16.12 3.26
C HIS A 215 54.72 -16.08 3.57
N VAL A 216 55.13 -15.43 4.66
CA VAL A 216 56.53 -15.31 5.07
C VAL A 216 56.92 -16.53 5.91
N PRO A 217 57.91 -17.34 5.48
CA PRO A 217 58.36 -18.50 6.25
C PRO A 217 58.89 -18.10 7.63
N GLY A 218 58.43 -18.78 8.69
CA GLY A 218 58.92 -18.60 10.07
C GLY A 218 58.54 -17.29 10.77
N ALA A 219 57.75 -16.41 10.14
CA ALA A 219 57.29 -15.15 10.72
C ALA A 219 55.76 -15.14 10.89
N GLY A 220 55.22 -14.31 11.79
CA GLY A 220 53.77 -14.18 12.00
C GLY A 220 53.09 -15.49 12.42
N LEU A 221 53.79 -16.32 13.21
CA LEU A 221 53.22 -17.57 13.73
C LEU A 221 52.15 -17.27 14.80
N THR A 222 51.09 -18.07 14.85
CA THR A 222 50.12 -18.04 15.96
C THR A 222 50.69 -18.74 17.19
N PHE A 223 50.09 -18.55 18.37
CA PHE A 223 50.49 -19.32 19.55
C PHE A 223 50.29 -20.82 19.34
N ASP A 224 49.24 -21.21 18.62
CA ASP A 224 48.99 -22.59 18.23
C ASP A 224 50.12 -23.19 17.39
N GLU A 225 50.63 -22.44 16.41
CA GLU A 225 51.75 -22.85 15.56
C GLU A 225 53.08 -22.90 16.33
N GLN A 226 53.30 -21.95 17.25
CA GLN A 226 54.53 -21.87 18.04
C GLN A 226 54.63 -22.94 19.13
N PHE A 227 53.52 -23.22 19.83
CA PHE A 227 53.54 -24.05 21.03
C PHE A 227 52.99 -25.47 20.83
N PHE A 228 52.13 -25.68 19.82
CA PHE A 228 51.46 -26.97 19.59
C PHE A 228 51.88 -27.65 18.27
N GLY A 229 52.88 -27.10 17.56
CA GLY A 229 53.54 -27.76 16.42
C GLY A 229 52.67 -27.89 15.17
N ARG A 230 51.69 -27.00 14.98
CA ARG A 230 50.89 -26.93 13.75
C ARG A 230 51.66 -26.27 12.62
N ASP A 231 51.41 -26.70 11.38
CA ASP A 231 52.01 -26.08 10.21
C ASP A 231 51.22 -24.83 9.82
N LYS A 232 51.93 -23.74 9.56
CA LYS A 232 51.35 -22.51 9.03
C LYS A 232 50.72 -22.70 7.65
N ALA A 233 51.21 -23.66 6.86
CA ALA A 233 50.60 -24.04 5.59
C ALA A 233 49.15 -24.57 5.76
N ASP A 234 48.79 -25.04 6.96
CA ASP A 234 47.42 -25.48 7.24
C ASP A 234 46.42 -24.31 7.23
N ARG A 235 46.86 -23.06 7.43
CA ARG A 235 46.01 -21.87 7.26
C ARG A 235 45.65 -21.61 5.79
N LEU A 236 46.54 -22.01 4.87
CA LEU A 236 46.43 -21.72 3.43
C LEU A 236 45.76 -22.85 2.63
N ASN A 237 45.89 -24.09 3.10
CA ASN A 237 45.39 -25.28 2.43
C ASN A 237 44.09 -25.84 3.05
N ARG A 238 43.63 -25.32 4.19
CA ARG A 238 42.36 -25.72 4.79
C ARG A 238 41.28 -24.69 4.45
N ASP A 239 40.16 -25.21 4.00
CA ASP A 239 38.88 -24.54 3.77
C ASP A 239 38.34 -23.85 5.04
N GLY A 240 39.00 -22.81 5.55
CA GLY A 240 38.55 -21.91 6.63
C GLY A 240 38.07 -22.53 7.97
N ALA A 241 38.04 -23.86 8.10
CA ALA A 241 37.24 -24.58 9.09
C ALA A 241 38.02 -25.10 10.30
N SER A 242 39.24 -24.61 10.53
CA SER A 242 39.97 -25.00 11.74
C SER A 242 41.05 -24.00 12.12
N LEU A 243 40.62 -22.86 12.66
CA LEU A 243 41.24 -22.45 13.92
C LEU A 243 40.89 -23.53 14.94
N GLY A 244 41.73 -24.57 14.98
CA GLY A 244 41.57 -25.67 15.89
C GLY A 244 41.78 -25.18 17.32
N ASN A 245 40.76 -24.58 17.91
CA ASN A 245 40.73 -24.44 19.35
C ASN A 245 40.79 -25.86 19.93
N ALA A 246 41.81 -26.13 20.74
CA ALA A 246 41.79 -27.27 21.65
C ALA A 246 40.63 -27.19 22.68
N LEU A 247 39.89 -26.07 22.70
CA LEU A 247 38.91 -25.70 23.72
C LEU A 247 37.55 -25.20 23.21
N GLY A 248 37.19 -25.44 21.94
CA GLY A 248 35.81 -25.23 21.47
C GLY A 248 35.68 -24.46 20.15
N ASN A 249 34.86 -25.03 19.27
CA ASN A 249 34.44 -24.44 18.00
C ASN A 249 33.34 -23.41 18.29
N THR A 250 33.65 -22.11 18.23
CA THR A 250 32.63 -21.05 18.28
C THR A 250 32.02 -20.88 16.88
N SER A 251 30.71 -20.66 16.76
CA SER A 251 30.02 -20.47 15.46
C SER A 251 30.62 -19.36 14.58
N ARG A 252 31.45 -18.47 15.13
CA ARG A 252 32.16 -17.40 14.41
C ARG A 252 33.26 -17.91 13.47
N ASN A 253 33.80 -19.10 13.71
CA ASN A 253 34.93 -19.67 12.96
C ASN A 253 34.54 -20.82 12.03
N ASN A 254 33.25 -21.10 11.91
CA ASN A 254 32.75 -22.11 10.98
C ASN A 254 32.71 -21.53 9.56
N GLN A 255 33.45 -22.14 8.62
CA GLN A 255 33.50 -21.71 7.23
C GLN A 255 32.11 -21.69 6.57
N PHE A 256 31.25 -22.66 6.89
CA PHE A 256 29.90 -22.71 6.34
C PHE A 256 29.07 -21.50 6.76
N ASP A 257 29.16 -21.09 8.02
CA ASP A 257 28.43 -19.94 8.56
C ASP A 257 28.94 -18.63 7.94
N ARG A 258 30.26 -18.53 7.66
CA ARG A 258 30.86 -17.38 6.96
C ARG A 258 30.52 -17.32 5.47
N LEU A 259 30.48 -18.48 4.79
CA LEU A 259 30.04 -18.56 3.40
C LEU A 259 28.56 -18.22 3.29
N GLU A 260 27.73 -18.74 4.20
CA GLU A 260 26.32 -18.38 4.30
C GLU A 260 26.15 -16.88 4.57
N LEU A 261 26.92 -16.32 5.51
CA LEU A 261 26.94 -14.88 5.78
C LEU A 261 27.30 -14.09 4.52
N SER A 262 28.35 -14.47 3.80
CA SER A 262 28.76 -13.79 2.56
C SER A 262 27.67 -13.80 1.49
N ALA A 263 26.96 -14.93 1.34
CA ALA A 263 25.83 -15.05 0.43
C ALA A 263 24.65 -14.18 0.88
N LYS A 264 24.41 -14.09 2.19
CA LYS A 264 23.32 -13.30 2.78
C LYS A 264 23.57 -11.80 2.81
N VAL A 265 24.81 -11.34 2.93
CA VAL A 265 25.18 -9.91 3.01
C VAL A 265 25.14 -9.23 1.64
N PHE A 266 25.32 -9.99 0.56
CA PHE A 266 25.31 -9.43 -0.79
C PHE A 266 24.01 -9.69 -1.56
N ARG A 267 23.04 -10.40 -0.99
CA ARG A 267 21.73 -10.57 -1.62
C ARG A 267 20.92 -9.26 -1.54
N PRO A 268 20.11 -8.95 -2.56
CA PRO A 268 19.14 -7.85 -2.46
C PRO A 268 18.24 -8.06 -1.23
N PRO A 269 17.91 -7.01 -0.47
CA PRO A 269 17.09 -7.14 0.72
C PRO A 269 15.71 -7.70 0.35
N GLU A 270 15.20 -8.62 1.16
CA GLU A 270 13.87 -9.17 0.96
C GLU A 270 12.82 -8.08 1.18
N ILE A 271 11.94 -7.90 0.19
CA ILE A 271 10.85 -6.94 0.28
C ILE A 271 9.83 -7.50 1.28
N LYS A 272 9.65 -6.82 2.42
CA LYS A 272 8.54 -7.10 3.33
C LYS A 272 7.23 -7.00 2.56
N PHE A 273 6.38 -8.02 2.68
CA PHE A 273 5.06 -8.10 2.03
C PHE A 273 5.04 -8.37 0.51
N LYS A 274 6.01 -9.15 -0.01
CA LYS A 274 6.06 -9.63 -1.41
C LYS A 274 4.75 -10.27 -1.93
N ASP A 275 3.87 -10.71 -1.03
CA ASP A 275 2.78 -11.63 -1.35
C ASP A 275 1.37 -11.03 -1.41
N LEU A 276 1.18 -9.81 -0.90
CA LEU A 276 -0.16 -9.21 -0.79
C LEU A 276 -0.29 -7.86 -1.49
N GLU A 277 0.82 -7.18 -1.82
CA GLU A 277 0.77 -5.87 -2.47
C GLU A 277 0.96 -5.93 -4.00
N THR A 278 1.74 -6.90 -4.52
CA THR A 278 1.99 -7.04 -5.98
C THR A 278 0.72 -7.34 -6.79
N ILE A 279 -0.32 -7.84 -6.13
CA ILE A 279 -1.59 -8.24 -6.76
C ILE A 279 -2.54 -7.03 -6.93
N VAL A 280 -2.24 -5.88 -6.32
CA VAL A 280 -3.02 -4.64 -6.52
C VAL A 280 -2.65 -3.96 -7.85
N THR A 281 -1.45 -4.21 -8.39
CA THR A 281 -0.94 -3.49 -9.57
C THR A 281 -0.60 -4.35 -10.78
N THR A 282 -0.44 -5.68 -10.64
CA THR A 282 -0.39 -6.59 -11.79
C THR A 282 -1.76 -7.20 -12.06
N LYS A 283 -2.51 -6.60 -12.99
CA LYS A 283 -3.69 -7.22 -13.60
C LYS A 283 -3.26 -8.43 -14.45
N LEU A 284 -2.89 -9.56 -13.83
CA LEU A 284 -2.86 -10.89 -14.46
C LEU A 284 -2.40 -11.95 -13.45
N SER A 285 -3.27 -12.29 -12.48
CA SER A 285 -3.20 -13.56 -11.76
C SER A 285 -4.09 -14.58 -12.48
N PHE A 286 -3.52 -15.72 -12.91
CA PHE A 286 -4.25 -16.84 -13.52
C PHE A 286 -5.09 -17.64 -12.51
N ASN A 287 -4.94 -17.34 -11.22
CA ASN A 287 -5.60 -18.00 -10.09
C ASN A 287 -6.60 -17.02 -9.45
N LEU A 288 -7.81 -16.96 -10.00
CA LEU A 288 -8.87 -16.07 -9.55
C LEU A 288 -9.67 -16.69 -8.41
N LEU A 289 -9.71 -16.03 -7.26
CA LEU A 289 -10.67 -16.32 -6.20
C LEU A 289 -11.93 -15.45 -6.42
N PRO A 290 -13.07 -16.01 -6.86
CA PRO A 290 -14.29 -15.24 -7.03
C PRO A 290 -14.89 -14.87 -5.68
N PHE A 291 -15.24 -13.59 -5.52
CA PHE A 291 -15.99 -13.10 -4.35
C PHE A 291 -16.96 -12.01 -4.77
N LYS A 292 -18.03 -11.85 -3.99
CA LYS A 292 -18.93 -10.69 -4.09
C LYS A 292 -18.65 -9.76 -2.90
N TYR A 293 -18.87 -8.47 -3.10
CA TYR A 293 -18.72 -7.50 -2.03
C TYR A 293 -19.82 -6.44 -2.10
N ARG A 294 -20.12 -5.83 -0.95
CA ARG A 294 -21.05 -4.72 -0.80
C ARG A 294 -20.47 -3.70 0.17
N THR A 295 -20.73 -2.43 -0.08
CA THR A 295 -20.45 -1.34 0.85
C THR A 295 -21.72 -0.55 1.11
N ASP A 296 -21.97 -0.23 2.36
CA ASP A 296 -23.10 0.59 2.80
C ASP A 296 -22.58 1.80 3.60
N PHE A 297 -23.44 2.78 3.88
CA PHE A 297 -23.07 3.99 4.61
C PHE A 297 -24.09 4.32 5.70
N VAL A 298 -23.59 4.46 6.93
CA VAL A 298 -24.38 4.79 8.12
C VAL A 298 -23.67 5.91 8.88
N ARG A 299 -24.41 6.96 9.23
CA ARG A 299 -23.84 8.12 9.96
C ARG A 299 -23.53 7.74 11.40
N VAL A 300 -22.40 8.24 11.93
CA VAL A 300 -22.12 8.23 13.37
C VAL A 300 -22.02 9.64 13.93
N THR A 301 -21.23 10.50 13.28
CA THR A 301 -21.15 11.94 13.59
C THR A 301 -21.26 12.76 12.30
N GLU A 302 -21.23 14.08 12.42
CA GLU A 302 -21.14 14.99 11.25
C GLU A 302 -19.88 14.74 10.40
N GLU A 303 -18.78 14.37 11.05
CA GLU A 303 -17.48 14.19 10.40
C GLU A 303 -17.15 12.73 10.09
N SER A 304 -17.90 11.76 10.63
CA SER A 304 -17.60 10.34 10.51
C SER A 304 -18.82 9.52 10.08
N VAL A 305 -18.63 8.78 8.99
CA VAL A 305 -19.59 7.84 8.41
C VAL A 305 -18.97 6.45 8.49
N LEU A 306 -19.70 5.50 9.06
CA LEU A 306 -19.31 4.10 9.01
C LEU A 306 -19.60 3.55 7.62
N MET A 307 -18.59 2.91 7.06
CA MET A 307 -18.67 2.13 5.85
C MET A 307 -18.45 0.65 6.19
N PRO A 308 -19.51 -0.14 6.38
CA PRO A 308 -19.40 -1.59 6.41
C PRO A 308 -18.98 -2.11 5.04
N VAL A 309 -17.83 -2.80 4.97
CA VAL A 309 -17.38 -3.56 3.82
C VAL A 309 -17.73 -5.02 4.09
N THR A 310 -18.70 -5.55 3.35
CA THR A 310 -19.15 -6.94 3.49
C THR A 310 -18.69 -7.76 2.30
N VAL A 311 -18.09 -8.91 2.55
CA VAL A 311 -17.59 -9.84 1.53
C VAL A 311 -18.32 -11.18 1.66
N LEU A 312 -18.68 -11.76 0.51
CA LEU A 312 -19.26 -13.09 0.38
C LEU A 312 -18.34 -13.96 -0.48
N LEU A 313 -17.88 -15.05 0.11
CA LEU A 313 -17.13 -16.14 -0.53
C LEU A 313 -18.04 -17.36 -0.65
N GLN A 314 -17.98 -18.06 -1.78
CA GLN A 314 -18.67 -19.35 -1.92
C GLN A 314 -17.74 -20.45 -1.41
N ASN A 315 -18.24 -21.35 -0.55
CA ASN A 315 -17.39 -22.33 0.11
C ASN A 315 -16.74 -23.28 -0.90
N LYS A 316 -17.46 -23.67 -1.95
CA LYS A 316 -16.93 -24.48 -3.06
C LYS A 316 -15.71 -23.89 -3.79
N ASP A 317 -15.49 -22.58 -3.71
CA ASP A 317 -14.39 -21.88 -4.37
C ASP A 317 -13.16 -21.74 -3.44
N LEU A 318 -13.26 -22.23 -2.19
CA LEU A 318 -12.19 -22.20 -1.19
C LEU A 318 -11.46 -23.54 -1.12
N ALA A 319 -10.15 -23.50 -0.86
CA ALA A 319 -9.39 -24.69 -0.53
C ALA A 319 -9.42 -24.97 0.97
N PHE A 320 -9.88 -26.16 1.32
CA PHE A 320 -9.91 -26.65 2.69
C PHE A 320 -8.77 -27.63 2.96
N GLN A 321 -8.17 -27.50 4.13
CA GLN A 321 -7.24 -28.48 4.67
C GLN A 321 -7.87 -29.16 5.88
N GLU A 322 -7.84 -30.48 5.90
CA GLU A 322 -8.34 -31.26 7.03
C GLU A 322 -7.29 -31.29 8.15
N GLN A 323 -7.70 -30.91 9.35
CA GLN A 323 -6.91 -31.02 10.56
C GLN A 323 -7.82 -31.45 11.72
N GLU A 324 -7.50 -32.58 12.36
CA GLU A 324 -8.22 -33.07 13.55
C GLU A 324 -9.75 -33.21 13.36
N GLY A 325 -10.19 -33.63 12.18
CA GLY A 325 -11.62 -33.82 11.85
C GLY A 325 -12.37 -32.53 11.51
N ILE A 326 -11.66 -31.42 11.32
CA ILE A 326 -12.20 -30.13 10.87
C ILE A 326 -11.52 -29.75 9.55
N HIS A 327 -12.33 -29.42 8.55
CA HIS A 327 -11.88 -28.79 7.31
C HIS A 327 -11.78 -27.29 7.54
N ARG A 328 -10.57 -26.74 7.47
CA ARG A 328 -10.31 -25.31 7.66
C ARG A 328 -9.84 -24.65 6.36
N ALA A 329 -10.46 -23.53 6.02
CA ALA A 329 -9.99 -22.61 4.99
C ALA A 329 -9.62 -21.27 5.65
N LEU A 330 -8.45 -20.71 5.27
CA LEU A 330 -7.96 -19.44 5.77
C LEU A 330 -7.82 -18.45 4.61
N ILE A 331 -8.46 -17.29 4.74
CA ILE A 331 -8.43 -16.25 3.72
C ILE A 331 -7.92 -14.97 4.36
N HIS A 332 -6.80 -14.47 3.87
CA HIS A 332 -6.29 -13.15 4.26
C HIS A 332 -6.99 -12.08 3.43
N VAL A 333 -7.46 -11.04 4.11
CA VAL A 333 -8.15 -9.91 3.51
C VAL A 333 -7.30 -8.67 3.74
N PHE A 334 -7.00 -7.94 2.68
CA PHE A 334 -6.34 -6.65 2.72
C PHE A 334 -7.22 -5.62 2.01
N GLY A 335 -7.54 -4.53 2.70
CA GLY A 335 -8.33 -3.44 2.15
C GLY A 335 -7.61 -2.11 2.30
N LYS A 336 -7.45 -1.40 1.19
CA LYS A 336 -6.92 -0.04 1.13
C LYS A 336 -7.99 0.91 0.60
N ILE A 337 -8.26 1.98 1.34
CA ILE A 337 -9.16 3.03 0.92
C ILE A 337 -8.32 4.29 0.70
N SER A 338 -8.30 4.80 -0.52
CA SER A 338 -7.56 6.00 -0.90
C SER A 338 -8.49 7.10 -1.39
N GLY A 339 -8.15 8.37 -1.12
CA GLY A 339 -8.83 9.50 -1.75
C GLY A 339 -8.47 9.61 -3.23
N ILE A 340 -9.19 10.46 -3.98
CA ILE A 340 -8.90 10.71 -5.41
C ILE A 340 -7.46 11.23 -5.62
N ASN A 341 -6.91 11.94 -4.64
CA ASN A 341 -5.54 12.45 -4.66
C ASN A 341 -4.47 11.38 -4.38
N GLY A 342 -4.85 10.10 -4.29
CA GLY A 342 -3.94 8.99 -4.01
C GLY A 342 -3.56 8.83 -2.54
N ARG A 343 -3.91 9.79 -1.66
CA ARG A 343 -3.65 9.67 -0.21
C ARG A 343 -4.47 8.55 0.38
N THR A 344 -3.84 7.69 1.16
CA THR A 344 -4.54 6.62 1.87
C THR A 344 -5.36 7.22 3.02
N ALA A 345 -6.65 6.88 3.07
CA ALA A 345 -7.56 7.29 4.12
C ALA A 345 -7.62 6.25 5.25
N GLN A 346 -7.65 4.96 4.88
CA GLN A 346 -7.70 3.82 5.80
C GLN A 346 -7.08 2.59 5.15
N ILE A 347 -6.43 1.75 5.96
CA ILE A 347 -6.01 0.39 5.62
C ILE A 347 -6.58 -0.54 6.67
N PHE A 348 -7.03 -1.72 6.26
CA PHE A 348 -7.44 -2.77 7.18
C PHE A 348 -6.99 -4.13 6.69
N GLU A 349 -6.66 -4.98 7.66
CA GLU A 349 -6.26 -6.37 7.45
C GLU A 349 -7.12 -7.27 8.32
N ASP A 350 -7.58 -8.38 7.74
CA ASP A 350 -8.41 -9.37 8.39
C ASP A 350 -7.99 -10.78 7.98
N THR A 351 -8.39 -11.76 8.79
CA THR A 351 -8.31 -13.18 8.44
C THR A 351 -9.68 -13.80 8.62
N ILE A 352 -10.25 -14.31 7.52
CA ILE A 352 -11.48 -15.09 7.53
C ILE A 352 -11.08 -16.55 7.72
N ALA A 353 -11.51 -17.15 8.82
CA ALA A 353 -11.38 -18.58 9.06
C ALA A 353 -12.75 -19.25 8.86
N GLN A 354 -12.81 -20.19 7.92
CA GLN A 354 -13.99 -21.03 7.71
C GLN A 354 -13.68 -22.46 8.15
N ASP A 355 -14.25 -22.82 9.29
CA ASP A 355 -14.11 -24.15 9.88
C ASP A 355 -15.40 -24.94 9.66
N ILE A 356 -15.28 -26.12 9.05
CA ILE A 356 -16.39 -27.03 8.78
C ILE A 356 -16.03 -28.41 9.32
N PRO A 357 -16.80 -28.95 10.30
CA PRO A 357 -16.59 -30.32 10.76
C PRO A 357 -16.73 -31.33 9.60
N ASP A 358 -15.90 -32.37 9.57
CA ASP A 358 -15.88 -33.36 8.48
C ASP A 358 -17.27 -33.96 8.18
N ALA A 359 -18.04 -34.27 9.22
CA ALA A 359 -19.41 -34.78 9.11
C ALA A 359 -20.37 -33.86 8.34
N LEU A 360 -20.11 -32.54 8.29
CA LEU A 360 -20.95 -31.53 7.64
C LEU A 360 -20.34 -31.00 6.33
N PHE A 361 -19.13 -31.43 5.97
CA PHE A 361 -18.35 -30.83 4.89
C PHE A 361 -19.11 -30.82 3.56
N LYS A 362 -19.63 -31.98 3.14
CA LYS A 362 -20.39 -32.11 1.88
C LYS A 362 -21.67 -31.26 1.85
N GLN A 363 -22.32 -31.07 3.00
CA GLN A 363 -23.57 -30.31 3.09
C GLN A 363 -23.32 -28.80 3.06
N GLN A 364 -22.23 -28.34 3.69
CA GLN A 364 -21.91 -26.91 3.82
C GLN A 364 -21.03 -26.37 2.68
N LEU A 365 -20.55 -27.24 1.79
CA LEU A 365 -19.74 -26.85 0.63
C LEU A 365 -20.52 -25.97 -0.37
N ASP A 366 -21.83 -26.18 -0.50
CA ASP A 366 -22.72 -25.35 -1.32
C ASP A 366 -23.11 -24.02 -0.65
N GLY A 367 -22.67 -23.80 0.59
CA GLY A 367 -22.89 -22.57 1.35
C GLY A 367 -21.94 -21.44 0.96
N GLY A 368 -22.06 -20.32 1.67
CA GLY A 368 -21.13 -19.21 1.55
C GLY A 368 -20.72 -18.65 2.91
N SER A 369 -19.48 -18.17 2.98
CA SER A 369 -18.92 -17.45 4.13
C SER A 369 -19.09 -15.95 3.92
N ILE A 370 -19.69 -15.27 4.91
CA ILE A 370 -19.89 -13.82 4.88
C ILE A 370 -19.05 -13.20 6.00
N HIS A 371 -18.26 -12.21 5.65
CA HIS A 371 -17.45 -11.44 6.60
C HIS A 371 -17.72 -9.94 6.43
N GLN A 372 -17.63 -9.19 7.52
CA GLN A 372 -17.82 -7.74 7.48
C GLN A 372 -16.81 -7.03 8.35
N ARG A 373 -16.19 -5.99 7.78
CA ARG A 373 -15.34 -5.02 8.47
C ARG A 373 -15.99 -3.64 8.37
N ILE A 374 -16.11 -2.94 9.50
CA ILE A 374 -16.64 -1.56 9.52
C ILE A 374 -15.47 -0.59 9.54
N VAL A 375 -15.46 0.35 8.59
CA VAL A 375 -14.41 1.36 8.45
C VAL A 375 -15.02 2.76 8.63
N PRO A 376 -14.58 3.57 9.61
CA PRO A 376 -15.00 4.96 9.72
C PRO A 376 -14.28 5.83 8.68
N LEU A 377 -15.04 6.63 7.93
CA LEU A 377 -14.51 7.54 6.91
C LEU A 377 -15.17 8.92 7.01
N ARG A 378 -14.42 9.96 6.65
CA ARG A 378 -15.00 11.29 6.45
C ARG A 378 -15.77 11.35 5.13
N PRO A 379 -16.81 12.19 5.00
CA PRO A 379 -17.47 12.43 3.72
C PRO A 379 -16.50 12.84 2.62
N GLY A 380 -16.61 12.25 1.43
CA GLY A 380 -15.65 12.46 0.35
C GLY A 380 -15.69 11.39 -0.73
N LEU A 381 -14.83 11.54 -1.73
CA LEU A 381 -14.67 10.59 -2.81
C LEU A 381 -13.45 9.72 -2.58
N TYR A 382 -13.63 8.41 -2.67
CA TYR A 382 -12.60 7.42 -2.38
C TYR A 382 -12.59 6.31 -3.41
N LYS A 383 -11.53 5.49 -3.35
CA LYS A 383 -11.32 4.27 -4.09
C LYS A 383 -11.01 3.16 -3.09
N LEU A 384 -11.80 2.08 -3.13
CA LEU A 384 -11.55 0.86 -2.37
C LEU A 384 -10.76 -0.09 -3.25
N GLU A 385 -9.62 -0.53 -2.76
CA GLU A 385 -8.82 -1.63 -3.29
C GLU A 385 -8.86 -2.76 -2.27
N LEU A 386 -9.49 -3.88 -2.63
CA LEU A 386 -9.69 -5.00 -1.72
C LEU A 386 -9.11 -6.26 -2.37
N VAL A 387 -8.30 -6.97 -1.59
CA VAL A 387 -7.56 -8.17 -1.98
C VAL A 387 -7.91 -9.28 -1.00
N LEU A 388 -8.26 -10.46 -1.53
CA LEU A 388 -8.50 -11.67 -0.76
C LEU A 388 -7.59 -12.77 -1.27
N LYS A 389 -6.79 -13.36 -0.39
CA LYS A 389 -5.89 -14.49 -0.70
C LYS A 389 -6.30 -15.70 0.11
N ASP A 390 -6.70 -16.77 -0.57
CA ASP A 390 -6.83 -18.10 0.04
C ASP A 390 -5.44 -18.67 0.27
N ILE A 391 -5.10 -18.92 1.53
CA ILE A 391 -3.76 -19.35 1.96
C ILE A 391 -3.47 -20.78 1.53
N ASN A 392 -4.50 -21.62 1.44
CA ASN A 392 -4.33 -23.04 1.15
C ASN A 392 -4.11 -23.27 -0.36
N SER A 393 -4.84 -22.55 -1.22
CA SER A 393 -4.70 -22.65 -2.68
C SER A 393 -3.71 -21.65 -3.29
N GLY A 394 -3.45 -20.53 -2.62
CA GLY A 394 -2.78 -19.38 -3.19
C GLY A 394 -3.63 -18.58 -4.19
N ASN A 395 -4.93 -18.91 -4.34
CA ASN A 395 -5.83 -18.15 -5.21
C ASN A 395 -6.09 -16.76 -4.67
N VAL A 396 -6.14 -15.77 -5.57
CA VAL A 396 -6.32 -14.37 -5.17
C VAL A 396 -7.45 -13.72 -5.94
N GLY A 397 -8.28 -13.01 -5.20
CA GLY A 397 -9.35 -12.17 -5.72
C GLY A 397 -8.99 -10.71 -5.46
N THR A 398 -9.17 -9.85 -6.46
CA THR A 398 -9.00 -8.41 -6.29
C THR A 398 -10.18 -7.63 -6.83
N ILE A 399 -10.49 -6.52 -6.18
CA ILE A 399 -11.41 -5.53 -6.72
C ILE A 399 -10.88 -4.13 -6.46
N SER A 400 -11.14 -3.24 -7.42
CA SER A 400 -10.80 -1.83 -7.34
C SER A 400 -12.00 -1.00 -7.78
N ARG A 401 -12.60 -0.24 -6.87
CA ARG A 401 -13.84 0.50 -7.14
C ARG A 401 -13.86 1.87 -6.47
N GLY A 402 -14.16 2.90 -7.24
CA GLY A 402 -14.48 4.23 -6.72
C GLY A 402 -15.86 4.29 -6.08
N PHE A 403 -16.00 5.05 -4.99
CA PHE A 403 -17.25 5.28 -4.29
C PHE A 403 -17.27 6.67 -3.64
N THR A 404 -18.48 7.14 -3.28
CA THR A 404 -18.70 8.42 -2.62
C THR A 404 -19.25 8.17 -1.23
N VAL A 405 -18.54 8.64 -0.19
CA VAL A 405 -19.06 8.69 1.18
C VAL A 405 -19.97 9.91 1.29
N PRO A 406 -21.27 9.74 1.56
CA PRO A 406 -22.22 10.84 1.62
C PRO A 406 -21.91 11.79 2.80
N ARG A 407 -22.23 13.07 2.61
CA ARG A 407 -22.18 14.08 3.68
C ARG A 407 -23.57 14.26 4.28
N TYR A 408 -23.68 14.11 5.59
CA TYR A 408 -24.92 14.32 6.34
C TYR A 408 -24.86 15.67 7.06
N GLN A 409 -25.71 16.63 6.68
CA GLN A 409 -25.76 17.97 7.29
C GLN A 409 -26.82 17.99 8.39
N ASP A 410 -26.50 18.44 9.60
CA ASP A 410 -27.35 18.34 10.79
C ASP A 410 -28.74 19.00 10.71
N GLU A 411 -28.92 19.96 9.81
CA GLU A 411 -30.19 20.66 9.63
C GLU A 411 -31.01 20.19 8.41
N LYS A 412 -30.48 19.22 7.65
CA LYS A 412 -31.18 18.68 6.48
C LYS A 412 -31.56 17.23 6.70
N LEU A 413 -32.80 16.92 6.34
CA LEU A 413 -33.31 15.56 6.29
C LEU A 413 -32.35 14.69 5.48
N ALA A 414 -31.87 13.62 6.09
CA ALA A 414 -30.92 12.72 5.46
C ALA A 414 -31.26 11.25 5.74
N LEU A 415 -30.79 10.38 4.85
CA LEU A 415 -31.12 8.96 4.84
C LEU A 415 -29.82 8.16 4.68
N SER A 416 -29.65 7.11 5.49
CA SER A 416 -28.55 6.15 5.33
C SER A 416 -28.68 5.35 4.02
N SER A 417 -27.73 4.46 3.77
CA SER A 417 -27.96 3.40 2.79
C SER A 417 -29.18 2.55 3.18
N VAL A 418 -29.95 2.12 2.19
CA VAL A 418 -31.05 1.17 2.36
C VAL A 418 -30.46 -0.23 2.21
N ILE A 419 -30.38 -0.95 3.32
CA ILE A 419 -29.77 -2.27 3.39
C ILE A 419 -30.85 -3.32 3.23
N LEU A 420 -30.73 -4.13 2.17
CA LEU A 420 -31.57 -5.32 1.97
C LEU A 420 -30.87 -6.51 2.62
N ALA A 421 -31.46 -7.01 3.70
CA ALA A 421 -30.82 -7.92 4.64
C ALA A 421 -31.56 -9.27 4.75
N ASP A 422 -30.77 -10.34 4.88
CA ASP A 422 -31.29 -11.69 5.16
C ASP A 422 -31.64 -11.86 6.64
N LEU A 423 -31.01 -11.06 7.50
CA LEU A 423 -31.18 -11.11 8.95
C LEU A 423 -31.16 -9.70 9.54
N VAL A 424 -32.19 -9.38 10.32
CA VAL A 424 -32.22 -8.19 11.18
C VAL A 424 -32.71 -8.63 12.55
N GLU A 425 -31.89 -8.43 13.58
CA GLU A 425 -32.20 -8.80 14.96
C GLU A 425 -31.84 -7.67 15.91
N ASN A 426 -32.69 -7.41 16.91
CA ASN A 426 -32.36 -6.48 17.99
C ASN A 426 -31.40 -7.15 18.97
N LEU A 427 -30.33 -6.44 19.33
CA LEU A 427 -29.32 -6.93 20.25
C LEU A 427 -29.58 -6.45 21.68
N PRO A 428 -29.29 -7.28 22.70
CA PRO A 428 -29.27 -6.83 24.08
C PRO A 428 -28.15 -5.80 24.28
N ALA A 429 -28.30 -4.91 25.27
CA ALA A 429 -27.35 -3.82 25.52
C ALA A 429 -25.90 -4.29 25.74
N THR A 430 -25.73 -5.51 26.24
CA THR A 430 -24.42 -6.15 26.49
C THR A 430 -23.65 -6.54 25.24
N GLN A 431 -24.32 -6.64 24.09
CA GLN A 431 -23.72 -7.05 22.81
C GLN A 431 -23.55 -5.86 21.83
N ILE A 432 -23.86 -4.64 22.28
CA ILE A 432 -23.67 -3.43 21.46
C ILE A 432 -22.17 -3.18 21.27
N GLY A 433 -21.74 -3.01 20.02
CA GLY A 433 -20.36 -2.68 19.66
C GLY A 433 -19.39 -3.87 19.65
N SER A 434 -19.84 -5.10 19.94
CA SER A 434 -19.02 -6.30 19.83
C SER A 434 -19.61 -7.29 18.82
N GLY A 435 -18.81 -7.66 17.81
CA GLY A 435 -19.18 -8.63 16.78
C GLY A 435 -19.44 -8.04 15.39
N SER A 436 -19.41 -8.90 14.38
CA SER A 436 -19.69 -8.54 12.99
C SER A 436 -21.18 -8.24 12.78
N PHE A 437 -21.50 -7.39 11.80
CA PHE A 437 -22.88 -7.04 11.41
C PHE A 437 -23.64 -6.18 12.43
N VAL A 438 -22.96 -5.54 13.38
CA VAL A 438 -23.61 -4.72 14.41
C VAL A 438 -23.68 -3.26 13.95
N LEU A 439 -24.90 -2.76 13.74
CA LEU A 439 -25.21 -1.36 13.44
C LEU A 439 -26.09 -0.79 14.56
N GLY A 440 -25.46 -0.03 15.47
CA GLY A 440 -26.12 0.48 16.66
C GLY A 440 -26.59 -0.65 17.59
N SER A 441 -27.88 -0.70 17.89
CA SER A 441 -28.52 -1.75 18.71
C SER A 441 -29.07 -2.92 17.89
N THR A 442 -28.80 -2.96 16.58
CA THR A 442 -29.32 -4.00 15.67
C THR A 442 -28.19 -4.76 15.00
N LYS A 443 -28.35 -6.08 14.89
CA LYS A 443 -27.55 -6.93 14.02
C LYS A 443 -28.20 -6.96 12.64
N VAL A 444 -27.49 -6.52 11.62
CA VAL A 444 -27.99 -6.38 10.24
C VAL A 444 -27.03 -7.09 9.31
N ARG A 445 -27.42 -8.27 8.82
CA ARG A 445 -26.63 -9.02 7.83
C ARG A 445 -27.16 -8.76 6.42
N PRO A 446 -26.45 -7.96 5.60
CA PRO A 446 -26.90 -7.66 4.24
C PRO A 446 -26.84 -8.92 3.36
N ASN A 447 -27.75 -9.03 2.40
CA ASN A 447 -27.63 -9.99 1.32
C ASN A 447 -26.66 -9.42 0.28
N VAL A 448 -25.45 -9.95 0.19
CA VAL A 448 -24.41 -9.40 -0.72
C VAL A 448 -24.73 -9.70 -2.19
N SER A 449 -25.51 -10.74 -2.47
CA SER A 449 -25.90 -11.12 -3.83
C SER A 449 -27.07 -10.32 -4.40
N ASP A 450 -27.83 -9.61 -3.56
CA ASP A 450 -29.14 -9.04 -3.90
C ASP A 450 -30.13 -10.09 -4.44
N GLU A 451 -29.93 -11.38 -4.11
CA GLU A 451 -30.77 -12.49 -4.54
C GLU A 451 -31.42 -13.16 -3.33
N PHE A 452 -32.75 -13.21 -3.32
CA PHE A 452 -33.53 -13.77 -2.23
C PHE A 452 -34.36 -14.95 -2.73
N LYS A 453 -34.42 -16.00 -1.91
CA LYS A 453 -35.30 -17.13 -2.18
C LYS A 453 -36.74 -16.78 -1.84
N ARG A 454 -37.69 -17.24 -2.66
CA ARG A 454 -39.12 -16.95 -2.50
C ARG A 454 -39.69 -17.36 -1.13
N GLU A 455 -39.19 -18.43 -0.53
CA GLU A 455 -39.61 -18.91 0.79
C GLU A 455 -39.03 -18.12 1.98
N LYS A 456 -38.18 -17.12 1.71
CA LYS A 456 -37.55 -16.28 2.73
C LYS A 456 -38.21 -14.91 2.82
N THR A 457 -37.96 -14.25 3.93
CA THR A 457 -38.34 -12.86 4.17
C THR A 457 -37.14 -11.98 3.88
N MET A 458 -37.32 -10.94 3.07
CA MET A 458 -36.34 -9.87 2.91
C MET A 458 -36.58 -8.81 3.98
N ASN A 459 -35.53 -8.41 4.71
CA ASN A 459 -35.61 -7.30 5.64
C ASN A 459 -35.07 -6.04 4.97
N VAL A 460 -35.77 -4.92 5.13
CA VAL A 460 -35.35 -3.60 4.65
C VAL A 460 -34.96 -2.79 5.87
N TRP A 461 -33.69 -2.43 5.99
CA TRP A 461 -33.16 -1.67 7.13
C TRP A 461 -32.53 -0.35 6.68
N PHE A 462 -32.82 0.74 7.39
CA PHE A 462 -32.20 2.05 7.18
C PHE A 462 -32.39 2.98 8.38
N GLN A 463 -31.66 4.09 8.38
CA GLN A 463 -31.75 5.15 9.37
C GLN A 463 -32.09 6.48 8.71
N VAL A 464 -33.03 7.21 9.33
CA VAL A 464 -33.39 8.57 8.97
C VAL A 464 -32.77 9.51 10.01
N TYR A 465 -32.18 10.60 9.54
CA TYR A 465 -31.51 11.60 10.35
C TYR A 465 -32.14 12.97 10.19
N ASN A 466 -32.04 13.77 11.25
CA ASN A 466 -32.40 15.18 11.28
C ASN A 466 -33.90 15.42 11.00
N LEU A 467 -34.74 14.54 11.54
CA LEU A 467 -36.19 14.76 11.55
C LEU A 467 -36.53 15.92 12.48
N LYS A 468 -37.38 16.84 12.02
CA LYS A 468 -37.81 17.96 12.84
C LYS A 468 -38.73 17.42 13.95
N LEU A 469 -38.53 17.94 15.16
CA LEU A 469 -39.35 17.57 16.31
C LEU A 469 -40.54 18.53 16.42
N ASP A 470 -41.72 17.97 16.64
CA ASP A 470 -42.92 18.75 16.92
C ASP A 470 -42.78 19.45 18.28
N GLU A 471 -43.16 20.73 18.35
CA GLU A 471 -42.92 21.57 19.53
C GLU A 471 -43.77 21.13 20.73
N ALA A 472 -44.94 20.53 20.50
CA ALA A 472 -45.84 20.10 21.57
C ALA A 472 -45.52 18.68 22.06
N THR A 473 -45.22 17.77 21.14
CA THR A 473 -45.03 16.34 21.44
C THR A 473 -43.56 15.95 21.64
N HIS A 474 -42.62 16.80 21.20
CA HIS A 474 -41.18 16.54 21.13
C HIS A 474 -40.83 15.23 20.40
N LYS A 475 -41.72 14.78 19.51
CA LYS A 475 -41.56 13.59 18.70
C LYS A 475 -41.40 13.97 17.23
N PRO A 476 -40.62 13.20 16.45
CA PRO A 476 -40.53 13.40 15.02
C PRO A 476 -41.85 12.98 14.35
N SER A 477 -42.20 13.64 13.23
CA SER A 477 -43.33 13.24 12.40
C SER A 477 -42.86 12.97 10.97
N ALA A 478 -42.82 11.69 10.59
CA ALA A 478 -42.41 11.25 9.26
C ALA A 478 -43.45 10.30 8.65
N THR A 479 -43.52 10.29 7.32
CA THR A 479 -44.22 9.28 6.53
C THR A 479 -43.20 8.53 5.68
N VAL A 480 -43.21 7.20 5.77
CA VAL A 480 -42.30 6.31 5.05
C VAL A 480 -43.08 5.53 4.02
N GLU A 481 -42.78 5.72 2.75
CA GLU A 481 -43.39 4.98 1.65
C GLU A 481 -42.34 4.05 1.01
N MET A 482 -42.58 2.74 1.04
CA MET A 482 -41.79 1.74 0.32
C MET A 482 -42.57 1.23 -0.87
N LEU A 483 -42.08 1.52 -2.07
CA LEU A 483 -42.67 1.09 -3.33
C LEU A 483 -41.80 0.03 -3.98
N ILE A 484 -42.34 -1.18 -4.15
CA ILE A 484 -41.67 -2.28 -4.85
C ILE A 484 -42.27 -2.40 -6.25
N THR A 485 -41.41 -2.40 -7.26
CA THR A 485 -41.77 -2.44 -8.67
C THR A 485 -41.07 -3.57 -9.42
N LYS A 486 -41.75 -4.15 -10.42
CA LYS A 486 -41.22 -5.12 -11.39
C LYS A 486 -41.49 -4.55 -12.79
N ASN A 487 -40.47 -4.37 -13.62
CA ASN A 487 -40.60 -3.72 -14.94
C ASN A 487 -41.36 -2.38 -14.87
N ASP A 488 -41.06 -1.58 -13.84
CA ASP A 488 -41.68 -0.29 -13.54
C ASP A 488 -43.20 -0.35 -13.22
N GLN A 489 -43.79 -1.55 -13.09
CA GLN A 489 -45.13 -1.75 -12.55
C GLN A 489 -45.09 -1.95 -11.03
N GLN A 490 -46.01 -1.31 -10.31
CA GLN A 490 -46.13 -1.45 -8.86
C GLN A 490 -46.63 -2.85 -8.49
N VAL A 491 -45.85 -3.53 -7.66
CA VAL A 491 -46.17 -4.87 -7.13
C VAL A 491 -46.64 -4.77 -5.70
N LYS A 492 -45.97 -3.95 -4.87
CA LYS A 492 -46.33 -3.75 -3.46
C LYS A 492 -46.03 -2.31 -3.06
N LYS A 493 -46.91 -1.72 -2.26
CA LYS A 493 -46.69 -0.43 -1.60
C LYS A 493 -46.94 -0.61 -0.10
N ILE A 494 -45.98 -0.21 0.71
CA ILE A 494 -46.07 -0.19 2.17
C ILE A 494 -45.94 1.27 2.59
N VAL A 495 -46.82 1.72 3.48
CA VAL A 495 -46.77 3.08 4.03
C VAL A 495 -46.82 2.97 5.53
N GLU A 496 -45.82 3.52 6.20
CA GLU A 496 -45.73 3.63 7.66
C GLU A 496 -45.80 5.10 8.07
N GLN A 497 -46.53 5.37 9.15
CA GLN A 497 -46.76 6.72 9.66
C GLN A 497 -46.13 6.92 11.04
N SER A 498 -45.93 8.18 11.42
CA SER A 498 -45.23 8.56 12.66
C SER A 498 -45.74 7.90 13.94
N SER A 499 -47.04 7.57 14.04
CA SER A 499 -47.61 6.86 15.19
C SER A 499 -47.05 5.46 15.39
N GLU A 500 -46.59 4.81 14.31
CA GLU A 500 -46.07 3.45 14.30
C GLU A 500 -44.54 3.41 14.47
N LEU A 501 -43.88 4.57 14.35
CA LEU A 501 -42.43 4.72 14.24
C LEU A 501 -41.74 5.17 15.55
N SER A 502 -42.42 5.05 16.69
CA SER A 502 -42.09 5.77 17.93
C SER A 502 -40.62 5.68 18.38
N SER A 503 -39.90 6.81 18.24
CA SER A 503 -38.58 7.10 18.81
C SER A 503 -38.58 8.56 19.29
N ALA A 504 -38.03 8.84 20.48
CA ALA A 504 -37.92 10.21 21.02
C ALA A 504 -36.68 10.97 20.51
N ALA A 505 -35.89 10.36 19.63
CA ALA A 505 -34.67 10.97 19.09
C ALA A 505 -34.90 11.61 17.72
N ALA A 506 -34.11 12.62 17.38
CA ALA A 506 -34.02 13.20 16.02
C ALA A 506 -33.42 12.23 14.97
N GLN A 507 -33.19 10.98 15.37
CA GLN A 507 -32.79 9.85 14.55
C GLN A 507 -33.80 8.70 14.76
N MET A 508 -34.11 8.04 13.66
CA MET A 508 -35.04 6.92 13.62
C MET A 508 -34.41 5.76 12.85
N THR A 509 -34.41 4.57 13.44
CA THR A 509 -34.00 3.33 12.77
C THR A 509 -35.27 2.58 12.40
N LEU A 510 -35.41 2.21 11.12
CA LEU A 510 -36.54 1.44 10.64
C LEU A 510 -36.06 0.09 10.12
N SER A 511 -36.86 -0.94 10.40
CA SER A 511 -36.65 -2.28 9.86
C SER A 511 -37.99 -2.87 9.48
N GLN A 512 -38.20 -3.15 8.18
CA GLN A 512 -39.44 -3.76 7.70
C GLN A 512 -39.18 -5.13 7.09
N ALA A 513 -39.96 -6.11 7.54
CA ALA A 513 -39.96 -7.46 7.01
C ALA A 513 -40.92 -7.55 5.80
N VAL A 514 -40.41 -8.01 4.66
CA VAL A 514 -41.16 -8.21 3.42
C VAL A 514 -41.14 -9.71 3.06
N PRO A 515 -42.22 -10.46 3.36
CA PRO A 515 -42.35 -11.83 2.89
C PRO A 515 -42.35 -11.88 1.36
N LEU A 516 -41.54 -12.77 0.79
CA LEU A 516 -41.39 -12.88 -0.67
C LEU A 516 -42.26 -13.98 -1.30
N SER A 517 -43.10 -14.66 -0.52
CA SER A 517 -43.96 -15.76 -0.98
C SER A 517 -44.84 -15.38 -2.17
N ASP A 518 -45.29 -14.12 -2.20
CA ASP A 518 -46.24 -13.60 -3.20
C ASP A 518 -45.53 -12.98 -4.41
N PHE A 519 -44.19 -12.93 -4.38
CA PHE A 519 -43.40 -12.38 -5.46
C PHE A 519 -43.05 -13.48 -6.46
N GLU A 520 -43.34 -13.25 -7.73
CA GLU A 520 -42.87 -14.13 -8.80
C GLU A 520 -41.35 -14.03 -8.95
N PRO A 521 -40.67 -15.08 -9.43
CA PRO A 521 -39.26 -14.98 -9.80
C PRO A 521 -39.01 -13.85 -10.79
N GLY A 522 -37.94 -13.09 -10.59
CA GLY A 522 -37.57 -11.95 -11.43
C GLY A 522 -36.86 -10.84 -10.68
N GLU A 523 -36.54 -9.76 -11.41
CA GLU A 523 -35.86 -8.58 -10.88
C GLU A 523 -36.87 -7.51 -10.42
N TYR A 524 -36.58 -6.90 -9.27
CA TYR A 524 -37.41 -5.91 -8.61
C TYR A 524 -36.57 -4.69 -8.21
N LYS A 525 -37.23 -3.53 -8.11
CA LYS A 525 -36.68 -2.31 -7.51
C LYS A 525 -37.52 -1.92 -6.31
N ILE A 526 -36.88 -1.55 -5.22
CA ILE A 526 -37.52 -0.94 -4.05
C ILE A 526 -37.14 0.53 -3.96
N LEU A 527 -38.12 1.42 -3.90
CA LEU A 527 -37.95 2.84 -3.65
C LEU A 527 -38.44 3.13 -2.23
N VAL A 528 -37.54 3.59 -1.37
CA VAL A 528 -37.85 4.07 -0.02
C VAL A 528 -37.92 5.59 -0.08
N LYS A 529 -39.08 6.17 0.20
CA LYS A 529 -39.30 7.61 0.22
C LYS A 529 -39.72 8.03 1.63
N ILE A 530 -39.00 9.00 2.17
CA ILE A 530 -39.27 9.58 3.49
C ILE A 530 -39.76 11.00 3.29
N THR A 531 -40.86 11.34 3.94
CA THR A 531 -41.41 12.70 3.98
C THR A 531 -41.44 13.16 5.44
N ASP A 532 -40.74 14.24 5.76
CA ASP A 532 -40.91 14.93 7.05
C ASP A 532 -42.24 15.69 7.01
N ASN A 533 -43.18 15.33 7.87
CA ASN A 533 -44.52 15.89 7.85
C ASN A 533 -44.57 17.33 8.38
N LEU A 534 -43.54 17.79 9.10
CA LEU A 534 -43.43 19.14 9.67
C LEU A 534 -42.78 20.10 8.67
N THR A 535 -41.62 19.72 8.10
CA THR A 535 -40.92 20.59 7.13
C THR A 535 -41.40 20.42 5.69
N LYS A 536 -42.08 19.29 5.40
CA LYS A 536 -42.44 18.82 4.05
C LYS A 536 -41.25 18.44 3.17
N ASP A 537 -40.06 18.32 3.75
CA ASP A 537 -38.90 17.82 3.03
C ASP A 537 -39.08 16.35 2.66
N VAL A 538 -38.56 15.98 1.49
CA VAL A 538 -38.65 14.64 0.93
C VAL A 538 -37.27 14.17 0.54
N ILE A 539 -36.92 12.96 0.97
CA ILE A 539 -35.73 12.24 0.51
C ILE A 539 -36.11 10.84 0.06
N ALA A 540 -35.42 10.31 -0.95
CA ALA A 540 -35.67 8.96 -1.42
C ALA A 540 -34.37 8.22 -1.74
N SER A 541 -34.39 6.91 -1.57
CA SER A 541 -33.30 6.00 -1.92
C SER A 541 -33.86 4.75 -2.58
N THR A 542 -33.07 4.14 -3.46
CA THR A 542 -33.49 2.98 -4.25
C THR A 542 -32.57 1.79 -4.02
N GLY A 543 -33.16 0.60 -3.87
CA GLY A 543 -32.48 -0.68 -3.91
C GLY A 543 -32.96 -1.54 -5.09
N LYS A 544 -32.15 -2.52 -5.48
CA LYS A 544 -32.51 -3.55 -6.47
C LYS A 544 -32.34 -4.91 -5.82
N PHE A 545 -33.19 -5.85 -6.17
CA PHE A 545 -33.08 -7.24 -5.73
C PHE A 545 -33.74 -8.18 -6.75
N ALA A 546 -33.36 -9.44 -6.71
CA ALA A 546 -34.00 -10.50 -7.49
C ALA A 546 -34.63 -11.54 -6.56
N VAL A 547 -35.80 -12.02 -6.95
CA VAL A 547 -36.43 -13.19 -6.33
C VAL A 547 -36.15 -14.39 -7.20
N ARG A 548 -35.61 -15.44 -6.58
CA ARG A 548 -35.27 -16.72 -7.23
C ARG A 548 -36.12 -17.85 -6.70
#